data_AF-I0TF55-F1
#
_entry.id   AF-I0TF55-F1
#
_cell.length_a   1.000
_cell.length_b   1.000
_cell.length_c   1.000
_cell.angle_alpha   90.00
_cell.angle_beta   90.00
_cell.angle_gamma   90.00
#
_symmetry.space_group_name_H-M   'P 1'
#
loop_
_entity.id
_entity.type
_entity.pdbx_description
1 polymer ?
#
loop_
_entity_poly.entity_id
_entity_poly.type
_entity_poly.pdbx_seq_one_letter_code
_entity_poly.pdbx_strand_id
1 'polypeptide(L)'
;TTPNTTDHLGNSGDYGTATATGTLGGSVFSFQLEHQATYLVFQPYTSNAVLKNCYLTKIEVNSDDDIAETYTINSSTGNLNGSAGSKQIVLTTKDPVAGSTNEKGFSFTNATSISTADKVYMLIKPGAHTLKVRYWVKDYDTNVEGTITKVLPSFNYDKNTYYDMTANLNVRDYDGDHYYMWDAQEQYWYGYEWTKNLASGVGQPTLQGQPAGNYAQNNADPNHRYYHEGGGSVRFDATHTSCKDLPNVNEMTWYAAKGDPRWDKDELWTTMGHLYKGGMWFKKKSVLQGEGNYNSNTAVDGSDWRTDEKSQTWSVSHTLPSVADAGNYFYLPALGFYDAGQLYVVGIIGRYWSSSLGTFSGGMGYNLYFSSSSVYVGTNPRYLGYRVEPSFK
;
A
#
# COMPACT_ATOMS: atom_id res chain seq x y z
N THR A 1 15.03 4.35 -19.85
CA THR A 1 14.43 5.27 -20.83
C THR A 1 14.86 6.70 -20.53
N THR A 2 14.85 7.61 -21.50
CA THR A 2 15.10 9.04 -21.28
C THR A 2 13.75 9.74 -21.05
N PRO A 3 13.61 10.61 -20.03
CA PRO A 3 12.35 11.32 -19.81
C PRO A 3 12.10 12.36 -20.92
N ASN A 4 10.85 12.77 -21.10
CA ASN A 4 10.44 13.86 -22.00
C ASN A 4 10.80 13.67 -23.49
N THR A 5 10.98 12.43 -23.94
CA THR A 5 11.27 12.11 -25.36
C THR A 5 10.37 10.98 -25.90
N THR A 6 10.12 11.05 -27.20
CA THR A 6 9.39 10.06 -28.00
C THR A 6 10.31 9.26 -28.94
N ASP A 7 11.64 9.43 -28.84
CA ASP A 7 12.60 8.78 -29.75
C ASP A 7 12.52 7.25 -29.71
N HIS A 8 12.04 6.69 -28.60
CA HIS A 8 11.91 5.25 -28.44
C HIS A 8 10.63 4.66 -29.04
N LEU A 9 9.63 5.48 -29.43
CA LEU A 9 8.27 4.97 -29.72
C LEU A 9 8.27 3.86 -30.78
N GLY A 10 9.06 4.00 -31.84
CA GLY A 10 9.22 2.95 -32.87
C GLY A 10 9.79 1.64 -32.31
N ASN A 11 10.78 1.70 -31.40
CA ASN A 11 11.31 0.51 -30.73
C ASN A 11 10.35 -0.06 -29.68
N SER A 12 9.42 0.75 -29.17
CA SER A 12 8.42 0.38 -28.17
C SER A 12 7.11 -0.13 -28.79
N GLY A 13 7.06 -0.31 -30.11
CA GLY A 13 5.92 -0.91 -30.80
C GLY A 13 5.00 0.07 -31.51
N ASP A 14 5.41 1.32 -31.72
CA ASP A 14 4.68 2.21 -32.62
C ASP A 14 4.80 1.70 -34.05
N TYR A 15 3.66 1.39 -34.66
CA TYR A 15 3.60 0.96 -36.05
C TYR A 15 2.53 1.71 -36.82
N GLY A 16 2.88 2.00 -38.07
CA GLY A 16 2.02 2.66 -39.03
C GLY A 16 1.47 1.68 -40.07
N THR A 17 0.21 1.82 -40.42
CA THR A 17 -0.37 1.19 -41.62
C THR A 17 -0.81 2.27 -42.60
N ALA A 18 -0.73 1.99 -43.90
CA ALA A 18 -1.21 2.92 -44.91
C ALA A 18 -1.83 2.18 -46.10
N THR A 19 -2.85 2.78 -46.69
CA THR A 19 -3.40 2.34 -47.97
C THR A 19 -2.77 3.18 -49.09
N ALA A 20 -2.02 2.53 -49.99
CA ALA A 20 -1.45 3.19 -51.15
C ALA A 20 -2.51 3.42 -52.24
N THR A 21 -2.62 4.65 -52.72
CA THR A 21 -3.53 5.07 -53.79
C THR A 21 -2.73 5.53 -55.00
N GLY A 22 -3.12 5.08 -56.20
CA GLY A 22 -2.49 5.46 -57.45
C GLY A 22 -3.45 5.28 -58.64
N THR A 23 -3.06 5.76 -59.81
CA THR A 23 -3.82 5.57 -61.05
C THR A 23 -3.43 4.24 -61.70
N LEU A 24 -4.40 3.50 -62.24
CA LEU A 24 -4.14 2.26 -62.97
C LEU A 24 -3.17 2.51 -64.14
N GLY A 25 -2.03 1.80 -64.15
CA GLY A 25 -0.96 1.98 -65.14
C GLY A 25 -0.01 3.17 -64.87
N GLY A 26 -0.21 3.91 -63.78
CA GLY A 26 0.70 4.97 -63.33
C GLY A 26 1.88 4.44 -62.52
N SER A 27 2.96 5.23 -62.43
CA SER A 27 4.18 4.91 -61.69
C SER A 27 4.29 5.58 -60.31
N VAL A 28 3.27 6.34 -59.91
CA VAL A 28 3.27 7.14 -58.67
C VAL A 28 2.15 6.68 -57.75
N PHE A 29 2.48 6.48 -56.49
CA PHE A 29 1.54 6.17 -55.41
C PHE A 29 1.64 7.22 -54.31
N SER A 30 0.50 7.57 -53.72
CA SER A 30 0.41 8.37 -52.49
C SER A 30 -0.14 7.51 -51.37
N PHE A 31 0.37 7.67 -50.17
CA PHE A 31 -0.13 6.99 -48.97
C PHE A 31 0.00 7.92 -47.76
N GLN A 32 -0.85 7.70 -46.76
CA GLN A 32 -0.79 8.38 -45.47
C GLN A 32 -0.63 7.31 -44.39
N LEU A 33 0.43 7.43 -43.58
CA LEU A 33 0.65 6.53 -42.45
C LEU A 33 -0.32 6.86 -41.33
N GLU A 34 -1.01 5.83 -40.85
CA GLU A 34 -1.83 5.87 -39.65
C GLU A 34 -1.14 5.08 -38.54
N HIS A 35 -0.79 5.76 -37.45
CA HIS A 35 -0.33 5.11 -36.24
C HIS A 35 -1.46 4.28 -35.62
N GLN A 36 -1.14 3.04 -35.25
CA GLN A 36 -2.12 2.10 -34.71
C GLN A 36 -2.07 1.96 -33.19
N ALA A 37 -1.06 2.53 -32.54
CA ALA A 37 -0.92 2.48 -31.08
C ALA A 37 -1.69 3.60 -30.36
N THR A 38 -1.98 3.39 -29.08
CA THR A 38 -2.36 4.42 -28.12
C THR A 38 -1.12 4.85 -27.32
N TYR A 39 -0.99 6.13 -26.99
CA TYR A 39 0.12 6.65 -26.18
C TYR A 39 -0.35 7.12 -24.81
N LEU A 40 0.15 6.48 -23.74
CA LEU A 40 0.00 6.94 -22.36
C LEU A 40 1.17 7.83 -21.98
N VAL A 41 0.89 9.04 -21.49
CA VAL A 41 1.88 10.04 -21.07
C VAL A 41 1.84 10.22 -19.56
N PHE A 42 2.61 9.40 -18.85
CA PHE A 42 2.69 9.46 -17.39
C PHE A 42 3.41 10.71 -16.93
N GLN A 43 2.78 11.42 -15.98
CA GLN A 43 3.29 12.64 -15.35
C GLN A 43 3.25 12.47 -13.83
N PRO A 44 4.13 11.61 -13.27
CA PRO A 44 4.19 11.38 -11.83
C PRO A 44 4.82 12.55 -11.09
N TYR A 45 4.12 13.06 -10.08
CA TYR A 45 4.61 14.15 -9.23
C TYR A 45 4.25 13.89 -7.77
N THR A 46 4.95 14.54 -6.84
CA THR A 46 4.66 14.42 -5.41
C THR A 46 4.93 15.71 -4.66
N SER A 47 4.05 16.05 -3.73
CA SER A 47 4.27 17.12 -2.74
C SER A 47 4.78 16.58 -1.41
N ASN A 48 4.77 15.25 -1.22
CA ASN A 48 5.22 14.60 0.00
C ASN A 48 6.73 14.84 0.20
N ALA A 49 7.10 15.45 1.33
CA ALA A 49 8.47 15.85 1.61
C ALA A 49 9.44 14.65 1.67
N VAL A 50 8.99 13.50 2.16
CA VAL A 50 9.79 12.26 2.24
C VAL A 50 10.12 11.76 0.83
N LEU A 51 9.15 11.82 -0.09
CA LEU A 51 9.34 11.31 -1.45
C LEU A 51 10.19 12.22 -2.35
N LYS A 52 10.44 13.49 -1.98
CA LYS A 52 11.25 14.42 -2.79
C LYS A 52 12.68 13.94 -3.07
N ASN A 53 13.23 13.13 -2.16
CA ASN A 53 14.58 12.56 -2.28
C ASN A 53 14.56 11.14 -2.86
N CYS A 54 13.38 10.64 -3.23
CA CYS A 54 13.22 9.32 -3.82
C CYS A 54 13.27 9.37 -5.35
N TYR A 55 13.35 8.19 -5.95
CA TYR A 55 13.45 8.00 -7.40
C TYR A 55 12.35 7.05 -7.88
N LEU A 56 11.71 7.39 -8.99
CA LEU A 56 10.89 6.46 -9.75
C LEU A 56 11.81 5.47 -10.48
N THR A 57 11.71 4.19 -10.19
CA THR A 57 12.55 3.13 -10.79
C THR A 57 11.85 2.33 -11.89
N LYS A 58 10.51 2.26 -11.83
CA LYS A 58 9.68 1.52 -12.79
C LYS A 58 8.23 2.02 -12.76
N ILE A 59 7.58 1.98 -13.93
CA ILE A 59 6.11 2.06 -14.07
C ILE A 59 5.62 0.71 -14.58
N GLU A 60 4.70 0.09 -13.86
CA GLU A 60 4.08 -1.18 -14.21
C GLU A 60 2.59 -0.96 -14.45
N VAL A 61 2.12 -1.21 -15.67
CA VAL A 61 0.72 -1.11 -16.06
C VAL A 61 0.18 -2.52 -16.21
N ASN A 62 -0.87 -2.84 -15.46
CA ASN A 62 -1.63 -4.07 -15.60
C ASN A 62 -3.05 -3.74 -16.07
N SER A 63 -3.66 -4.59 -16.89
CA SER A 63 -5.02 -4.42 -17.42
C SER A 63 -5.87 -5.66 -17.15
N ASP A 64 -7.20 -5.50 -17.25
CA ASP A 64 -8.18 -6.58 -17.24
C ASP A 64 -8.14 -7.44 -18.52
N ASP A 65 -7.66 -6.87 -19.61
CA ASP A 65 -7.51 -7.46 -20.94
C ASP A 65 -6.12 -7.20 -21.55
N ASP A 66 -5.93 -7.59 -22.81
CA ASP A 66 -4.64 -7.49 -23.48
C ASP A 66 -4.34 -6.05 -23.93
N ILE A 67 -3.27 -5.47 -23.40
CA ILE A 67 -2.79 -4.10 -23.70
C ILE A 67 -1.49 -4.08 -24.50
N ALA A 68 -0.87 -5.23 -24.74
CA ALA A 68 0.28 -5.36 -25.62
C ALA A 68 0.16 -6.64 -26.46
N GLU A 69 0.72 -6.63 -27.67
CA GLU A 69 0.65 -7.74 -28.60
C GLU A 69 1.89 -7.73 -29.51
N THR A 70 2.31 -8.90 -30.01
CA THR A 70 3.33 -8.99 -31.05
C THR A 70 2.65 -9.20 -32.39
N TYR A 71 2.90 -8.30 -33.33
CA TYR A 71 2.41 -8.42 -34.70
C TYR A 71 3.47 -8.98 -35.63
N THR A 72 3.08 -9.93 -36.49
CA THR A 72 3.91 -10.43 -37.58
C THR A 72 3.20 -10.19 -38.90
N ILE A 73 3.95 -9.73 -39.91
CA ILE A 73 3.42 -9.58 -41.26
C ILE A 73 3.58 -10.92 -41.98
N ASN A 74 2.47 -11.50 -42.42
CA ASN A 74 2.51 -12.64 -43.32
C ASN A 74 2.94 -12.16 -44.71
N SER A 75 4.16 -12.51 -45.12
CA SER A 75 4.74 -12.07 -46.40
C SER A 75 4.04 -12.64 -47.64
N SER A 76 3.28 -13.73 -47.52
CA SER A 76 2.56 -14.33 -48.66
C SER A 76 1.15 -13.78 -48.83
N THR A 77 0.50 -13.34 -47.75
CA THR A 77 -0.87 -12.77 -47.81
C THR A 77 -0.93 -11.25 -47.59
N GLY A 78 0.14 -10.66 -47.05
CA GLY A 78 0.16 -9.27 -46.59
C GLY A 78 -0.59 -9.01 -45.29
N ASN A 79 -1.13 -10.06 -44.63
CA ASN A 79 -1.94 -9.90 -43.42
C ASN A 79 -1.09 -9.67 -42.17
N LEU A 80 -1.60 -8.84 -41.25
CA LEU A 80 -1.06 -8.69 -39.90
C LEU A 80 -1.61 -9.83 -39.02
N ASN A 81 -0.74 -10.69 -38.51
CA ASN A 81 -1.10 -11.74 -37.57
C ASN A 81 -0.67 -11.34 -36.16
N GLY A 82 -1.61 -11.33 -35.23
CA GLY A 82 -1.38 -11.07 -33.81
C GLY A 82 -0.98 -12.32 -33.03
N SER A 83 -0.15 -12.15 -32.00
CA SER A 83 0.18 -13.19 -31.01
C SER A 83 -0.92 -13.32 -29.93
N ALA A 84 -0.71 -14.22 -28.95
CA ALA A 84 -1.39 -14.04 -27.67
C ALA A 84 -0.98 -12.68 -27.08
N GLY A 85 -1.93 -11.88 -26.60
CA GLY A 85 -1.66 -10.59 -26.01
C GLY A 85 -1.06 -10.71 -24.60
N SER A 86 -0.59 -9.58 -24.09
CA SER A 86 -0.13 -9.40 -22.72
C SER A 86 -0.98 -8.37 -22.02
N LYS A 87 -1.34 -8.66 -20.77
CA LYS A 87 -2.07 -7.76 -19.89
C LYS A 87 -1.17 -6.86 -19.05
N GLN A 88 0.15 -6.94 -19.26
CA GLN A 88 1.13 -6.20 -18.49
C GLN A 88 2.18 -5.55 -19.39
N ILE A 89 2.52 -4.30 -19.07
CA ILE A 89 3.68 -3.59 -19.60
C ILE A 89 4.50 -3.04 -18.44
N VAL A 90 5.82 -3.27 -18.50
CA VAL A 90 6.79 -2.77 -17.53
C VAL A 90 7.73 -1.81 -18.23
N LEU A 91 7.74 -0.56 -17.80
CA LEU A 91 8.68 0.46 -18.24
C LEU A 91 9.68 0.75 -17.13
N THR A 92 10.96 0.51 -17.42
CA THR A 92 12.07 0.79 -16.49
C THR A 92 12.62 2.19 -16.73
N THR A 93 12.61 3.02 -15.70
CA THR A 93 13.14 4.39 -15.74
C THR A 93 14.62 4.46 -15.33
N LYS A 94 15.11 3.42 -14.66
CA LYS A 94 16.54 3.23 -14.40
C LYS A 94 17.31 2.93 -15.69
N ASP A 95 18.51 3.49 -15.78
CA ASP A 95 19.55 3.04 -16.69
C ASP A 95 20.60 2.28 -15.87
N PRO A 96 20.78 0.96 -16.03
CA PRO A 96 21.70 0.19 -15.20
C PRO A 96 23.18 0.52 -15.47
N VAL A 97 23.51 1.35 -16.46
CA VAL A 97 24.88 1.79 -16.73
C VAL A 97 25.35 2.73 -15.62
N ALA A 98 26.43 2.34 -14.94
CA ALA A 98 27.05 3.14 -13.88
C ALA A 98 27.50 4.52 -14.42
N GLY A 99 27.17 5.59 -13.70
CA GLY A 99 27.45 6.97 -14.10
C GLY A 99 26.50 7.54 -15.16
N SER A 100 25.47 6.80 -15.59
CA SER A 100 24.42 7.34 -16.45
C SER A 100 23.56 8.36 -15.69
N THR A 101 22.96 9.30 -16.42
CA THR A 101 22.09 10.35 -15.84
C THR A 101 20.93 9.77 -15.03
N ASN A 102 20.42 8.61 -15.43
CA ASN A 102 19.26 7.96 -14.82
C ASN A 102 19.64 6.66 -14.10
N GLU A 103 20.87 6.53 -13.60
CA GLU A 103 21.34 5.32 -12.89
C GLU A 103 20.38 4.87 -11.78
N LYS A 104 19.87 5.86 -11.04
CA LYS A 104 18.94 5.67 -9.92
C LYS A 104 17.46 5.64 -10.33
N GLY A 105 17.13 6.00 -11.56
CA GLY A 105 15.77 6.27 -12.02
C GLY A 105 15.49 7.77 -12.12
N PHE A 106 14.22 8.13 -12.32
CA PHE A 106 13.81 9.53 -12.45
C PHE A 106 13.62 10.15 -11.07
N SER A 107 14.29 11.27 -10.81
CA SER A 107 14.28 11.93 -9.50
C SER A 107 12.99 12.72 -9.26
N PHE A 108 12.43 12.63 -8.05
CA PHE A 108 11.30 13.48 -7.65
C PHE A 108 11.70 14.87 -7.15
N THR A 109 13.00 15.21 -7.10
CA THR A 109 13.49 16.49 -6.56
C THR A 109 12.79 17.70 -7.17
N ASN A 110 12.56 17.69 -8.49
CA ASN A 110 11.89 18.77 -9.22
C ASN A 110 10.43 18.45 -9.59
N ALA A 111 9.98 17.20 -9.44
CA ALA A 111 8.63 16.75 -9.80
C ALA A 111 7.61 17.07 -8.70
N THR A 112 7.54 18.34 -8.27
CA THR A 112 6.63 18.80 -7.21
C THR A 112 5.22 19.14 -7.71
N SER A 113 5.05 19.22 -9.02
CA SER A 113 3.79 19.56 -9.68
C SER A 113 3.73 18.88 -11.05
N ILE A 114 2.54 18.82 -11.64
CA ILE A 114 2.39 18.30 -13.01
C ILE A 114 3.24 19.07 -14.03
N SER A 115 3.39 20.39 -13.89
CA SER A 115 4.16 21.23 -14.82
C SER A 115 5.67 21.01 -14.77
N THR A 116 6.16 20.39 -13.70
CA THR A 116 7.59 20.12 -13.49
C THR A 116 7.91 18.62 -13.48
N ALA A 117 6.89 17.78 -13.70
CA ALA A 117 7.05 16.34 -13.76
C ALA A 117 7.65 15.92 -15.11
N ASP A 118 8.61 15.00 -15.04
CA ASP A 118 9.10 14.32 -16.23
C ASP A 118 7.97 13.49 -16.87
N LYS A 119 7.86 13.58 -18.20
CA LYS A 119 6.93 12.79 -19.00
C LYS A 119 7.53 11.44 -19.34
N VAL A 120 6.75 10.39 -19.11
CA VAL A 120 7.13 9.02 -19.43
C VAL A 120 6.11 8.42 -20.40
N TYR A 121 6.57 8.00 -21.57
CA TYR A 121 5.71 7.53 -22.66
C TYR A 121 5.64 6.00 -22.67
N MET A 122 4.42 5.46 -22.73
CA MET A 122 4.16 4.03 -22.86
C MET A 122 3.10 3.80 -23.94
N LEU A 123 3.28 2.79 -24.77
CA LEU A 123 2.30 2.43 -25.79
C LEU A 123 1.43 1.30 -25.29
N ILE A 124 0.13 1.38 -25.58
CA ILE A 124 -0.81 0.28 -25.37
C ILE A 124 -1.60 0.00 -26.65
N LYS A 125 -2.15 -1.20 -26.74
CA LYS A 125 -3.20 -1.55 -27.70
C LYS A 125 -4.40 -0.61 -27.49
N PRO A 126 -5.02 -0.04 -28.54
CA PRO A 126 -6.26 0.72 -28.40
C PRO A 126 -7.43 -0.17 -27.98
N GLY A 127 -8.39 0.39 -27.25
CA GLY A 127 -9.56 -0.32 -26.74
C GLY A 127 -10.04 0.17 -25.38
N ALA A 128 -11.07 -0.50 -24.87
CA ALA A 128 -11.62 -0.25 -23.54
C ALA A 128 -10.84 -1.04 -22.49
N HIS A 129 -10.11 -0.34 -21.61
CA HIS A 129 -9.20 -0.96 -20.64
C HIS A 129 -9.44 -0.43 -19.22
N THR A 130 -9.39 -1.31 -18.24
CA THR A 130 -9.32 -0.97 -16.81
C THR A 130 -7.88 -1.14 -16.33
N LEU A 131 -7.20 -0.03 -16.04
CA LEU A 131 -5.76 -0.05 -15.75
C LEU A 131 -5.45 0.01 -14.25
N LYS A 132 -4.54 -0.84 -13.79
CA LYS A 132 -3.84 -0.72 -12.50
C LYS A 132 -2.39 -0.33 -12.74
N VAL A 133 -2.03 0.89 -12.37
CA VAL A 133 -0.69 1.45 -12.54
C VAL A 133 0.04 1.43 -11.21
N ARG A 134 1.20 0.76 -11.15
CA ARG A 134 2.09 0.73 -9.98
C ARG A 134 3.35 1.53 -10.28
N TYR A 135 3.56 2.59 -9.53
CA TYR A 135 4.77 3.41 -9.57
C TYR A 135 5.74 2.88 -8.53
N TRP A 136 6.88 2.35 -8.98
CA TRP A 136 7.91 1.83 -8.10
C TRP A 136 8.84 2.96 -7.69
N VAL A 137 8.86 3.25 -6.39
CA VAL A 137 9.61 4.35 -5.80
C VAL A 137 10.65 3.80 -4.85
N LYS A 138 11.89 4.28 -5.01
CA LYS A 138 13.03 3.88 -4.19
C LYS A 138 13.64 5.09 -3.49
N ASP A 139 13.80 4.96 -2.19
CA ASP A 139 14.72 5.75 -1.39
C ASP A 139 16.07 5.02 -1.34
N TYR A 140 17.13 5.64 -1.82
CA TYR A 140 18.47 5.05 -1.80
C TYR A 140 19.20 5.26 -0.47
N ASP A 141 18.76 6.22 0.36
CA ASP A 141 19.39 6.51 1.65
C ASP A 141 18.97 5.46 2.70
N THR A 142 17.68 5.11 2.71
CA THR A 142 17.13 4.06 3.59
C THR A 142 17.04 2.69 2.92
N ASN A 143 17.30 2.62 1.61
CA ASN A 143 17.16 1.43 0.76
C ASN A 143 15.74 0.83 0.74
N VAL A 144 14.72 1.62 1.07
CA VAL A 144 13.31 1.25 0.96
C VAL A 144 12.87 1.39 -0.51
N GLU A 145 12.33 0.33 -1.09
CA GLU A 145 11.72 0.35 -2.42
C GLU A 145 10.35 -0.33 -2.38
N GLY A 146 9.33 0.34 -2.90
CA GLY A 146 7.96 -0.17 -2.90
C GLY A 146 7.11 0.49 -3.98
N THR A 147 5.80 0.30 -3.91
CA THR A 147 4.84 0.76 -4.91
C THR A 147 3.82 1.74 -4.37
N ILE A 148 3.44 2.69 -5.22
CA ILE A 148 2.26 3.52 -5.08
C ILE A 148 1.29 3.08 -6.17
N THR A 149 0.12 2.59 -5.77
CA THR A 149 -0.84 1.97 -6.69
C THR A 149 -1.96 2.94 -7.05
N LYS A 150 -2.25 3.10 -8.34
CA LYS A 150 -3.42 3.82 -8.86
C LYS A 150 -4.29 2.87 -9.69
N VAL A 151 -5.56 2.78 -9.34
CA VAL A 151 -6.56 2.07 -10.14
C VAL A 151 -7.32 3.11 -10.94
N LEU A 152 -7.33 2.94 -12.26
CA LEU A 152 -8.03 3.79 -13.20
C LEU A 152 -9.29 3.05 -13.67
N PRO A 153 -10.46 3.70 -13.68
CA PRO A 153 -11.68 3.07 -14.17
C PRO A 153 -11.56 2.72 -15.65
N SER A 154 -12.44 1.85 -16.14
CA SER A 154 -12.52 1.51 -17.55
C SER A 154 -12.64 2.76 -18.41
N PHE A 155 -11.78 2.87 -19.42
CA PHE A 155 -11.73 3.98 -20.36
C PHE A 155 -11.41 3.48 -21.76
N ASN A 156 -12.03 4.07 -22.79
CA ASN A 156 -11.79 3.72 -24.19
C ASN A 156 -10.67 4.57 -24.78
N TYR A 157 -9.53 3.95 -25.07
CA TYR A 157 -8.36 4.58 -25.64
C TYR A 157 -8.31 4.39 -27.15
N ASP A 158 -8.24 5.50 -27.88
CA ASP A 158 -8.27 5.55 -29.34
C ASP A 158 -6.85 5.44 -29.94
N LYS A 159 -6.75 4.82 -31.12
CA LYS A 159 -5.51 4.78 -31.89
C LYS A 159 -5.01 6.19 -32.23
N ASN A 160 -3.69 6.33 -32.39
CA ASN A 160 -3.02 7.60 -32.71
C ASN A 160 -3.35 8.75 -31.75
N THR A 161 -3.65 8.44 -30.49
CA THR A 161 -4.08 9.43 -29.50
C THR A 161 -3.20 9.38 -28.25
N TYR A 162 -2.84 10.57 -27.77
CA TYR A 162 -2.06 10.76 -26.55
C TYR A 162 -2.99 11.05 -25.38
N TYR A 163 -2.83 10.30 -24.29
CA TYR A 163 -3.61 10.45 -23.07
C TYR A 163 -2.68 10.84 -21.92
N ASP A 164 -2.96 12.01 -21.33
CA ASP A 164 -2.21 12.51 -20.18
C ASP A 164 -2.60 11.73 -18.91
N MET A 165 -1.63 10.98 -18.37
CA MET A 165 -1.80 10.16 -17.18
C MET A 165 -1.21 10.89 -15.97
N THR A 166 -1.97 11.86 -15.48
CA THR A 166 -1.60 12.66 -14.29
C THR A 166 -1.59 11.78 -13.05
N ALA A 167 -0.48 11.76 -12.30
CA ALA A 167 -0.36 10.92 -11.12
C ALA A 167 0.25 11.66 -9.92
N ASN A 168 -0.60 12.06 -8.97
CA ASN A 168 -0.14 12.49 -7.65
C ASN A 168 0.29 11.26 -6.83
N LEU A 169 1.58 11.19 -6.55
CA LEU A 169 2.25 10.12 -5.82
C LEU A 169 2.39 10.40 -4.32
N ASN A 170 1.60 11.31 -3.75
CA ASN A 170 1.49 11.41 -2.30
C ASN A 170 1.02 10.04 -1.74
N VAL A 171 1.83 9.47 -0.85
CA VAL A 171 1.46 8.30 -0.07
C VAL A 171 0.71 8.72 1.18
N ARG A 172 -0.01 7.75 1.78
CA ARG A 172 -0.66 7.99 3.05
C ARG A 172 0.38 8.20 4.14
N ASP A 173 0.21 9.29 4.88
CA ASP A 173 0.97 9.55 6.09
C ASP A 173 0.16 9.04 7.29
N TYR A 174 0.74 8.10 8.02
CA TYR A 174 0.19 7.60 9.26
C TYR A 174 0.82 8.37 10.41
N ASP A 175 -0.04 8.86 11.30
CA ASP A 175 0.37 9.59 12.49
C ASP A 175 1.30 8.75 13.38
N GLY A 176 2.03 9.44 14.26
CA GLY A 176 2.84 8.81 15.29
C GLY A 176 2.18 8.77 16.67
N ASP A 177 0.98 9.32 16.85
CA ASP A 177 0.39 9.59 18.17
C ASP A 177 -0.81 8.70 18.54
N HIS A 178 -1.16 7.70 17.72
CA HIS A 178 -2.21 6.71 18.05
C HIS A 178 -1.66 5.36 18.52
N TYR A 179 -0.59 5.39 19.32
CA TYR A 179 -0.12 4.24 20.08
C TYR A 179 -0.62 4.35 21.52
N TYR A 180 -1.15 3.27 22.09
CA TYR A 180 -1.69 3.28 23.45
C TYR A 180 -1.21 2.04 24.20
N MET A 181 -0.95 2.19 25.50
CA MET A 181 -1.11 1.06 26.41
C MET A 181 -2.59 0.69 26.46
N TRP A 182 -2.94 -0.58 26.66
CA TRP A 182 -4.33 -1.04 26.48
C TRP A 182 -5.32 -0.24 27.34
N ASP A 183 -6.35 0.31 26.70
CA ASP A 183 -7.41 1.14 27.30
C ASP A 183 -6.88 2.31 28.15
N ALA A 184 -5.68 2.83 27.89
CA ALA A 184 -5.18 4.04 28.56
C ALA A 184 -6.03 5.28 28.19
N GLN A 185 -6.08 6.30 29.05
CA GLN A 185 -6.84 7.52 28.75
C GLN A 185 -6.15 8.36 27.68
N GLU A 186 -4.82 8.46 27.77
CA GLU A 186 -4.00 9.21 26.84
C GLU A 186 -3.02 8.30 26.09
N GLN A 187 -2.57 8.76 24.92
CA GLN A 187 -1.67 8.00 24.06
C GLN A 187 -0.27 7.83 24.71
N TYR A 188 0.43 6.78 24.30
CA TYR A 188 1.68 6.26 24.89
C TYR A 188 2.75 7.35 25.10
N TRP A 189 2.81 8.32 24.20
CA TRP A 189 3.74 9.44 24.17
C TRP A 189 3.11 10.80 24.51
N TYR A 190 1.93 10.84 25.15
CA TYR A 190 1.23 12.10 25.41
C TYR A 190 2.13 13.08 26.19
N GLY A 191 2.29 14.28 25.66
CA GLY A 191 3.20 15.31 26.20
C GLY A 191 4.66 15.19 25.75
N TYR A 192 5.04 14.10 25.09
CA TYR A 192 6.39 13.75 24.64
C TYR A 192 6.44 13.34 23.16
N GLU A 193 5.45 13.75 22.37
CA GLU A 193 5.29 13.41 20.96
C GLU A 193 6.50 13.83 20.11
N TRP A 194 6.76 13.06 19.05
CA TRP A 194 7.86 13.33 18.12
C TRP A 194 7.78 14.72 17.48
N THR A 195 6.58 15.28 17.35
CA THR A 195 6.32 16.62 16.80
C THR A 195 6.77 17.76 17.73
N LYS A 196 7.03 17.48 19.01
CA LYS A 196 7.50 18.49 19.98
C LYS A 196 8.98 18.83 19.85
N ASN A 197 9.75 18.09 19.05
CA ASN A 197 11.18 18.31 18.82
C ASN A 197 11.99 18.38 20.13
N LEU A 198 11.67 17.49 21.08
CA LEU A 198 12.37 17.40 22.36
C LEU A 198 13.80 16.85 22.20
N ALA A 199 14.62 17.05 23.21
CA ALA A 199 15.99 16.52 23.21
C ALA A 199 16.03 14.99 23.05
N SER A 200 17.13 14.48 22.49
CA SER A 200 17.33 13.03 22.32
C SER A 200 17.18 12.29 23.65
N GLY A 201 16.44 11.18 23.64
CA GLY A 201 16.12 10.40 24.84
C GLY A 201 14.95 10.94 25.67
N VAL A 202 14.45 12.14 25.38
CA VAL A 202 13.30 12.73 26.09
C VAL A 202 11.99 12.40 25.37
N GLY A 203 11.93 12.68 24.07
CA GLY A 203 10.73 12.48 23.25
C GLY A 203 10.56 11.07 22.70
N GLN A 204 9.44 10.88 22.01
CA GLN A 204 9.10 9.69 21.26
C GLN A 204 10.16 9.35 20.19
N PRO A 205 10.71 8.13 20.18
CA PRO A 205 11.63 7.72 19.13
C PRO A 205 10.85 7.43 17.84
N THR A 206 11.35 7.93 16.72
CA THR A 206 10.77 7.74 15.39
C THR A 206 11.44 6.61 14.61
N LEU A 207 12.57 6.11 15.10
CA LEU A 207 13.36 5.02 14.51
C LEU A 207 13.73 3.99 15.56
N GLN A 208 13.88 2.74 15.11
CA GLN A 208 14.34 1.65 15.98
C GLN A 208 15.75 1.94 16.51
N GLY A 209 15.96 1.66 17.81
CA GLY A 209 17.24 1.85 18.49
C GLY A 209 17.51 3.28 18.97
N GLN A 210 16.64 4.24 18.67
CA GLN A 210 16.74 5.58 19.28
C GLN A 210 16.47 5.51 20.80
N PRO A 211 17.18 6.32 21.61
CA PRO A 211 16.95 6.37 23.04
C PRO A 211 15.57 6.95 23.36
N ALA A 212 14.99 6.48 24.45
CA ALA A 212 13.68 6.86 24.95
C ALA A 212 13.66 6.82 26.48
N GLY A 213 12.98 7.78 27.11
CA GLY A 213 13.03 7.93 28.57
C GLY A 213 11.72 8.27 29.27
N ASN A 214 10.70 8.79 28.56
CA ASN A 214 9.48 9.33 29.18
C ASN A 214 8.20 8.54 28.89
N TYR A 215 8.29 7.25 28.58
CA TYR A 215 7.09 6.40 28.52
C TYR A 215 6.53 6.14 29.93
N ALA A 216 5.25 5.83 30.05
CA ALA A 216 4.64 5.52 31.35
C ALA A 216 5.16 4.20 31.92
N GLN A 217 5.54 4.18 33.19
CA GLN A 217 6.10 2.98 33.86
C GLN A 217 5.16 2.37 34.89
N ASN A 218 4.20 3.14 35.41
CA ASN A 218 3.23 2.71 36.40
C ASN A 218 1.98 3.62 36.37
N ASN A 219 0.97 3.25 37.14
CA ASN A 219 -0.31 3.94 37.25
C ASN A 219 -0.25 5.35 37.85
N ALA A 220 0.88 5.76 38.43
CA ALA A 220 1.10 7.12 38.92
C ALA A 220 1.62 8.07 37.83
N ASP A 221 1.65 7.63 36.56
CA ASP A 221 1.97 8.48 35.41
C ASP A 221 1.05 9.72 35.38
N PRO A 222 1.60 10.94 35.50
CA PRO A 222 0.79 12.16 35.62
C PRO A 222 0.02 12.51 34.33
N ASN A 223 0.37 11.87 33.21
CA ASN A 223 -0.27 12.08 31.91
C ASN A 223 -1.32 11.00 31.61
N HIS A 224 -1.64 10.09 32.55
CA HIS A 224 -2.68 9.06 32.39
C HIS A 224 -2.49 8.12 31.19
N ARG A 225 -1.22 7.81 30.85
CA ARG A 225 -0.85 6.97 29.69
C ARG A 225 -0.66 5.50 30.04
N TYR A 226 -0.69 5.16 31.33
CA TYR A 226 -0.59 3.78 31.78
C TYR A 226 -1.88 3.03 31.43
N TYR A 227 -1.77 1.73 31.15
CA TYR A 227 -2.95 0.92 30.81
C TYR A 227 -3.98 0.97 31.93
N HIS A 228 -5.25 0.79 31.57
CA HIS A 228 -6.33 0.71 32.54
C HIS A 228 -6.18 -0.53 33.40
N GLU A 229 -5.91 -0.32 34.69
CA GLU A 229 -5.84 -1.40 35.68
C GLU A 229 -7.22 -1.89 36.07
N GLY A 230 -7.29 -3.18 36.42
CA GLY A 230 -8.55 -3.91 36.54
C GLY A 230 -8.58 -5.10 35.59
N GLY A 231 -9.73 -5.76 35.56
CA GLY A 231 -9.87 -7.10 34.98
C GLY A 231 -9.67 -8.17 36.06
N GLY A 232 -10.50 -9.20 36.01
CA GLY A 232 -10.47 -10.35 36.91
C GLY A 232 -10.88 -11.60 36.13
N SER A 233 -11.27 -12.67 36.83
CA SER A 233 -11.74 -13.94 36.25
C SER A 233 -13.09 -13.85 35.49
N VAL A 234 -13.55 -12.64 35.18
CA VAL A 234 -14.81 -12.32 34.50
C VAL A 234 -14.55 -11.35 33.36
N ARG A 235 -15.42 -11.41 32.34
CA ARG A 235 -15.39 -10.55 31.16
C ARG A 235 -15.18 -9.09 31.57
N PHE A 236 -14.19 -8.45 30.95
CA PHE A 236 -13.87 -7.05 31.13
C PHE A 236 -13.65 -6.40 29.76
N ASP A 237 -14.49 -5.42 29.45
CA ASP A 237 -14.45 -4.68 28.20
C ASP A 237 -13.78 -3.32 28.43
N ALA A 238 -13.12 -2.79 27.39
CA ALA A 238 -12.53 -1.46 27.40
C ALA A 238 -13.59 -0.37 27.68
N THR A 239 -13.20 0.64 28.44
CA THR A 239 -14.12 1.72 28.89
C THR A 239 -13.68 3.10 28.43
N HIS A 240 -12.39 3.29 28.16
CA HIS A 240 -11.86 4.56 27.66
C HIS A 240 -11.96 4.61 26.14
N THR A 241 -12.08 5.83 25.60
CA THR A 241 -12.30 6.05 24.16
C THR A 241 -11.18 5.47 23.28
N SER A 242 -9.98 5.32 23.82
CA SER A 242 -8.83 4.71 23.12
C SER A 242 -9.11 3.27 22.67
N CYS A 243 -9.89 2.49 23.42
CA CYS A 243 -10.14 1.07 23.11
C CYS A 243 -11.61 0.67 23.07
N LYS A 244 -12.53 1.39 23.72
CA LYS A 244 -13.95 0.97 23.86
C LYS A 244 -14.67 0.77 22.51
N ASP A 245 -14.30 1.53 21.49
CA ASP A 245 -14.95 1.52 20.17
C ASP A 245 -14.20 0.61 19.17
N LEU A 246 -13.13 -0.07 19.60
CA LEU A 246 -12.39 -1.04 18.78
C LEU A 246 -13.17 -2.36 18.67
N PRO A 247 -12.93 -3.16 17.61
CA PRO A 247 -13.47 -4.51 17.54
C PRO A 247 -13.11 -5.31 18.77
N ASN A 248 -14.05 -6.09 19.26
CA ASN A 248 -13.77 -7.05 20.31
C ASN A 248 -13.00 -8.26 19.75
N VAL A 249 -12.47 -9.11 20.63
CA VAL A 249 -11.66 -10.27 20.21
C VAL A 249 -12.41 -11.20 19.24
N ASN A 250 -13.71 -11.44 19.43
CA ASN A 250 -14.49 -12.29 18.54
C ASN A 250 -14.54 -11.71 17.12
N GLU A 251 -14.82 -10.41 17.01
CA GLU A 251 -14.82 -9.69 15.73
C GLU A 251 -13.46 -9.78 15.03
N MET A 252 -12.34 -9.69 15.78
CA MET A 252 -11.00 -9.85 15.22
C MET A 252 -10.76 -11.24 14.63
N THR A 253 -11.29 -12.30 15.23
CA THR A 253 -11.15 -13.66 14.68
C THR A 253 -11.81 -13.79 13.30
N TRP A 254 -12.92 -13.08 13.05
CA TRP A 254 -13.58 -13.07 11.75
C TRP A 254 -12.71 -12.41 10.68
N TYR A 255 -12.07 -11.28 10.98
CA TYR A 255 -11.11 -10.66 10.06
C TYR A 255 -9.90 -11.59 9.80
N ALA A 256 -9.37 -12.23 10.84
CA ALA A 256 -8.21 -13.10 10.69
C ALA A 256 -8.52 -14.39 9.90
N ALA A 257 -9.69 -14.98 10.09
CA ALA A 257 -10.05 -16.28 9.51
C ALA A 257 -10.82 -16.19 8.19
N LYS A 258 -11.70 -15.18 8.06
CA LYS A 258 -12.62 -14.99 6.92
C LYS A 258 -12.42 -13.67 6.19
N GLY A 259 -11.63 -12.76 6.75
CA GLY A 259 -11.26 -11.48 6.13
C GLY A 259 -10.29 -11.61 4.96
N ASP A 260 -9.93 -12.82 4.54
CA ASP A 260 -9.00 -13.12 3.44
C ASP A 260 -7.71 -12.28 3.54
N PRO A 261 -6.87 -12.51 4.57
CA PRO A 261 -5.68 -11.70 4.81
C PRO A 261 -4.68 -11.80 3.66
N ARG A 262 -4.37 -10.67 3.03
CA ARG A 262 -3.46 -10.58 1.89
C ARG A 262 -2.31 -9.62 2.19
N TRP A 263 -1.12 -10.16 2.40
CA TRP A 263 0.08 -9.37 2.69
C TRP A 263 0.53 -8.62 1.45
N ASP A 264 0.68 -7.31 1.59
CA ASP A 264 1.26 -6.43 0.58
C ASP A 264 2.64 -5.98 1.06
N LYS A 265 3.68 -6.59 0.50
CA LYS A 265 5.08 -6.31 0.84
C LYS A 265 5.61 -5.01 0.24
N ASP A 266 4.88 -4.42 -0.71
CA ASP A 266 5.39 -3.35 -1.57
C ASP A 266 4.64 -2.04 -1.37
N GLU A 267 3.37 -2.01 -0.95
CA GLU A 267 2.62 -0.77 -0.76
C GLU A 267 3.35 0.20 0.19
N LEU A 268 3.61 1.42 -0.31
CA LEU A 268 4.35 2.47 0.39
C LEU A 268 3.45 3.36 1.24
N TRP A 269 3.97 3.77 2.38
CA TRP A 269 3.36 4.74 3.29
C TRP A 269 4.44 5.46 4.10
N THR A 270 4.11 6.61 4.67
CA THR A 270 5.02 7.33 5.58
C THR A 270 4.49 7.28 7.00
N THR A 271 5.40 7.40 7.96
CA THR A 271 5.06 7.74 9.35
C THR A 271 6.25 8.43 9.99
N MET A 272 5.98 9.41 10.85
CA MET A 272 7.02 10.11 11.64
C MET A 272 8.20 10.64 10.79
N GLY A 273 7.93 11.06 9.55
CA GLY A 273 8.93 11.60 8.62
C GLY A 273 9.76 10.58 7.84
N HIS A 274 9.44 9.28 7.93
CA HIS A 274 10.19 8.21 7.28
C HIS A 274 9.34 7.43 6.27
N LEU A 275 9.97 6.91 5.22
CA LEU A 275 9.34 6.06 4.21
C LEU A 275 9.37 4.60 4.66
N TYR A 276 8.23 3.93 4.60
CA TYR A 276 8.10 2.51 4.88
C TYR A 276 7.22 1.83 3.85
N LYS A 277 7.20 0.50 3.92
CA LYS A 277 6.31 -0.37 3.15
C LYS A 277 5.86 -1.54 4.00
N GLY A 278 4.84 -2.25 3.52
CA GLY A 278 4.40 -3.47 4.16
C GLY A 278 3.11 -3.28 4.96
N GLY A 279 2.19 -4.22 4.81
CA GLY A 279 0.92 -4.22 5.52
C GLY A 279 -0.02 -5.31 5.01
N MET A 280 -1.22 -5.34 5.54
CA MET A 280 -2.19 -6.40 5.29
C MET A 280 -3.49 -5.82 4.77
N TRP A 281 -4.01 -6.40 3.69
CA TRP A 281 -5.38 -6.17 3.25
C TRP A 281 -6.32 -7.17 3.96
N PHE A 282 -7.47 -6.67 4.42
CA PHE A 282 -8.56 -7.46 4.96
C PHE A 282 -9.88 -7.05 4.30
N LYS A 283 -10.81 -7.98 4.11
CA LYS A 283 -12.19 -7.67 3.72
C LYS A 283 -12.84 -6.76 4.75
N LYS A 284 -13.63 -5.80 4.27
CA LYS A 284 -14.43 -4.89 5.10
C LYS A 284 -15.51 -5.65 5.88
N LYS A 285 -15.92 -5.10 7.02
CA LYS A 285 -17.01 -5.60 7.87
C LYS A 285 -18.28 -5.88 7.08
N SER A 286 -18.68 -4.95 6.21
CA SER A 286 -19.89 -5.08 5.38
C SER A 286 -19.85 -6.30 4.45
N VAL A 287 -18.67 -6.62 3.92
CA VAL A 287 -18.46 -7.80 3.05
C VAL A 287 -18.56 -9.07 3.89
N LEU A 288 -17.90 -9.11 5.05
CA LEU A 288 -18.00 -10.24 5.98
C LEU A 288 -19.43 -10.50 6.42
N GLN A 289 -20.18 -9.45 6.74
CA GLN A 289 -21.60 -9.55 7.11
C GLN A 289 -22.46 -10.05 5.94
N GLY A 290 -22.25 -9.53 4.73
CA GLY A 290 -22.98 -9.97 3.53
C GLY A 290 -22.74 -11.45 3.18
N GLU A 291 -21.56 -11.98 3.51
CA GLU A 291 -21.21 -13.39 3.33
C GLU A 291 -21.65 -14.30 4.49
N GLY A 292 -22.25 -13.75 5.55
CA GLY A 292 -22.61 -14.50 6.76
C GLY A 292 -21.41 -14.91 7.63
N ASN A 293 -20.24 -14.28 7.42
CA ASN A 293 -18.97 -14.57 8.07
C ASN A 293 -18.62 -13.52 9.14
N TYR A 294 -19.59 -13.13 9.99
CA TYR A 294 -19.37 -12.13 11.03
C TYR A 294 -20.32 -12.28 12.21
N ASN A 295 -19.78 -12.26 13.43
CA ASN A 295 -20.57 -12.23 14.66
C ASN A 295 -19.79 -11.48 15.77
N SER A 296 -20.45 -10.57 16.48
CA SER A 296 -19.82 -9.81 17.58
C SER A 296 -19.81 -10.56 18.92
N ASN A 297 -20.60 -11.62 19.04
CA ASN A 297 -20.76 -12.41 20.26
C ASN A 297 -19.96 -13.72 20.27
N THR A 298 -19.61 -14.24 19.10
CA THR A 298 -18.85 -15.49 18.98
C THR A 298 -17.73 -15.35 17.97
N ALA A 299 -16.58 -15.92 18.30
CA ALA A 299 -15.45 -16.07 17.40
C ALA A 299 -15.77 -17.06 16.27
N VAL A 300 -14.85 -17.17 15.32
CA VAL A 300 -14.99 -18.05 14.15
C VAL A 300 -15.13 -19.55 14.51
N ASP A 301 -14.69 -19.96 15.71
CA ASP A 301 -14.84 -21.33 16.22
C ASP A 301 -16.18 -21.58 16.93
N GLY A 302 -17.05 -20.56 17.02
CA GLY A 302 -18.35 -20.62 17.66
C GLY A 302 -18.36 -20.35 19.17
N SER A 303 -17.20 -20.16 19.80
CA SER A 303 -17.10 -19.82 21.23
C SER A 303 -16.98 -18.31 21.48
N ASP A 304 -17.17 -17.85 22.72
CA ASP A 304 -16.97 -16.44 23.10
C ASP A 304 -15.59 -16.25 23.73
N TRP A 305 -14.64 -15.72 22.96
CA TRP A 305 -13.26 -15.51 23.41
C TRP A 305 -13.11 -14.39 24.45
N ARG A 306 -14.18 -13.61 24.69
CA ARG A 306 -14.23 -12.61 25.77
C ARG A 306 -14.40 -13.25 27.15
N THR A 307 -14.84 -14.52 27.20
CA THR A 307 -14.98 -15.30 28.43
C THR A 307 -14.01 -16.47 28.47
N ASP A 308 -13.76 -17.10 27.32
CA ASP A 308 -12.85 -18.24 27.19
C ASP A 308 -11.53 -17.80 26.54
N GLU A 309 -10.50 -17.55 27.35
CA GLU A 309 -9.21 -17.08 26.83
C GLU A 309 -8.60 -18.10 25.85
N LYS A 310 -8.40 -17.66 24.61
CA LYS A 310 -7.90 -18.48 23.50
C LYS A 310 -6.96 -17.67 22.64
N SER A 311 -6.17 -18.36 21.84
CA SER A 311 -5.41 -17.72 20.78
C SER A 311 -5.28 -18.62 19.57
N GLN A 312 -5.15 -18.01 18.39
CA GLN A 312 -5.01 -18.75 17.15
C GLN A 312 -4.24 -17.95 16.12
N THR A 313 -3.62 -18.70 15.21
CA THR A 313 -2.90 -18.20 14.05
C THR A 313 -3.57 -18.68 12.77
N TRP A 314 -3.68 -17.79 11.79
CA TRP A 314 -4.19 -18.06 10.45
C TRP A 314 -3.13 -17.74 9.40
N SER A 315 -3.20 -18.45 8.27
CA SER A 315 -2.31 -18.24 7.14
C SER A 315 -2.65 -16.93 6.41
N VAL A 316 -1.66 -16.42 5.68
CA VAL A 316 -1.79 -15.22 4.85
C VAL A 316 -1.53 -15.57 3.39
N SER A 317 -2.26 -14.90 2.50
CA SER A 317 -2.00 -14.94 1.07
C SER A 317 -1.01 -13.84 0.69
N HIS A 318 -0.15 -14.11 -0.29
CA HIS A 318 0.72 -13.10 -0.92
C HIS A 318 0.15 -12.60 -2.26
N THR A 319 -1.04 -13.08 -2.62
CA THR A 319 -1.77 -12.61 -3.79
C THR A 319 -2.59 -11.40 -3.39
N LEU A 320 -2.26 -10.23 -3.94
CA LEU A 320 -3.00 -9.00 -3.68
C LEU A 320 -4.47 -9.10 -4.13
N PRO A 321 -5.37 -8.28 -3.56
CA PRO A 321 -6.72 -8.14 -4.09
C PRO A 321 -6.69 -7.81 -5.60
N SER A 322 -7.62 -8.41 -6.34
CA SER A 322 -7.83 -8.11 -7.76
C SER A 322 -8.28 -6.65 -7.91
N VAL A 323 -8.18 -6.09 -9.11
CA VAL A 323 -8.70 -4.75 -9.41
C VAL A 323 -10.20 -4.68 -9.16
N ALA A 324 -10.94 -5.72 -9.55
CA ALA A 324 -12.39 -5.81 -9.38
C ALA A 324 -12.81 -5.88 -7.89
N ASP A 325 -12.00 -6.55 -7.06
CA ASP A 325 -12.31 -6.76 -5.65
C ASP A 325 -11.72 -5.70 -4.72
N ALA A 326 -10.87 -4.79 -5.21
CA ALA A 326 -10.15 -3.84 -4.35
C ALA A 326 -11.09 -3.02 -3.43
N GLY A 327 -12.29 -2.69 -3.91
CA GLY A 327 -13.31 -1.97 -3.14
C GLY A 327 -13.85 -2.75 -1.93
N ASN A 328 -13.67 -4.07 -1.87
CA ASN A 328 -14.12 -4.95 -0.79
C ASN A 328 -13.14 -5.02 0.38
N TYR A 329 -11.92 -4.48 0.22
CA TYR A 329 -10.84 -4.56 1.22
C TYR A 329 -10.52 -3.20 1.83
N PHE A 330 -9.90 -3.23 3.01
CA PHE A 330 -9.19 -2.10 3.61
C PHE A 330 -7.77 -2.53 3.97
N TYR A 331 -6.87 -1.57 4.06
CA TYR A 331 -5.45 -1.79 4.33
C TYR A 331 -5.09 -1.40 5.76
N LEU A 332 -4.35 -2.27 6.45
CA LEU A 332 -3.68 -1.99 7.70
C LEU A 332 -2.15 -1.98 7.51
N PRO A 333 -1.46 -0.86 7.75
CA PRO A 333 -0.01 -0.77 7.65
C PRO A 333 0.68 -1.54 8.79
N ALA A 334 1.88 -2.05 8.53
CA ALA A 334 2.75 -2.64 9.54
C ALA A 334 3.46 -1.56 10.37
N LEU A 335 2.73 -0.82 11.21
CA LEU A 335 3.26 0.33 11.97
C LEU A 335 4.13 -0.04 13.19
N GLY A 336 4.41 -1.32 13.41
CA GLY A 336 5.19 -1.76 14.57
C GLY A 336 4.48 -1.50 15.89
N PHE A 337 5.25 -1.35 16.96
CA PHE A 337 4.75 -1.07 18.31
C PHE A 337 5.84 -0.48 19.21
N TYR A 338 5.44 0.02 20.38
CA TYR A 338 6.35 0.42 21.44
C TYR A 338 6.45 -0.62 22.57
N ASP A 339 7.66 -0.87 23.04
CA ASP A 339 7.94 -1.62 24.27
C ASP A 339 9.04 -0.91 25.05
N ALA A 340 8.81 -0.69 26.35
CA ALA A 340 9.70 0.07 27.23
C ALA A 340 10.20 1.38 26.59
N GLY A 341 9.31 2.12 25.92
CA GLY A 341 9.64 3.36 25.22
C GLY A 341 10.38 3.19 23.88
N GLN A 342 10.73 1.99 23.46
CA GLN A 342 11.45 1.78 22.20
C GLN A 342 10.50 1.38 21.07
N LEU A 343 10.73 1.93 19.87
CA LEU A 343 9.97 1.60 18.68
C LEU A 343 10.54 0.35 18.01
N TYR A 344 9.68 -0.63 17.71
CA TYR A 344 10.08 -1.90 17.12
C TYR A 344 9.37 -2.19 15.80
N VAL A 345 10.12 -2.79 14.87
CA VAL A 345 9.64 -3.60 13.74
C VAL A 345 8.61 -2.91 12.82
N VAL A 346 8.78 -1.60 12.62
CA VAL A 346 8.03 -0.81 11.62
C VAL A 346 8.32 -1.35 10.21
N GLY A 347 7.26 -1.51 9.42
CA GLY A 347 7.30 -2.13 8.09
C GLY A 347 7.31 -3.67 8.11
N ILE A 348 7.42 -4.31 9.28
CA ILE A 348 7.56 -5.76 9.41
C ILE A 348 6.30 -6.39 10.02
N ILE A 349 5.77 -5.80 11.11
CA ILE A 349 4.56 -6.30 11.77
C ILE A 349 3.55 -5.18 12.05
N GLY A 350 2.28 -5.55 12.11
CA GLY A 350 1.23 -4.71 12.70
C GLY A 350 0.77 -5.29 14.03
N ARG A 351 0.57 -4.43 15.05
CA ARG A 351 -0.10 -4.79 16.31
C ARG A 351 -1.19 -3.76 16.60
N TYR A 352 -2.42 -4.26 16.69
CA TYR A 352 -3.62 -3.45 16.87
C TYR A 352 -4.43 -3.95 18.05
N TRP A 353 -4.77 -3.07 18.99
CA TRP A 353 -5.56 -3.44 20.17
C TRP A 353 -7.00 -3.81 19.80
N SER A 354 -7.58 -4.70 20.60
CA SER A 354 -9.03 -4.95 20.65
C SER A 354 -9.64 -4.24 21.86
N SER A 355 -10.98 -4.18 21.91
CA SER A 355 -11.72 -3.73 23.09
C SER A 355 -11.83 -4.78 24.21
N SER A 356 -11.19 -5.94 24.10
CA SER A 356 -11.34 -7.06 25.05
C SER A 356 -10.08 -7.34 25.88
N LEU A 357 -10.26 -7.66 27.17
CA LEU A 357 -9.21 -8.22 28.03
C LEU A 357 -9.12 -9.75 27.96
N GLY A 358 -7.94 -10.28 28.28
CA GLY A 358 -7.78 -11.68 28.66
C GLY A 358 -8.40 -11.95 30.04
N THR A 359 -9.12 -13.06 30.19
CA THR A 359 -9.88 -13.36 31.41
C THR A 359 -9.06 -14.03 32.51
N PHE A 360 -7.89 -14.60 32.21
CA PHE A 360 -7.11 -15.36 33.20
C PHE A 360 -5.74 -14.74 33.52
N SER A 361 -5.31 -13.74 32.75
CA SER A 361 -4.01 -13.10 32.91
C SER A 361 -4.19 -11.60 33.19
N GLY A 362 -4.15 -11.22 34.48
CA GLY A 362 -4.43 -9.85 34.99
C GLY A 362 -3.53 -8.71 34.47
N GLY A 363 -2.74 -8.94 33.43
CA GLY A 363 -1.90 -7.96 32.75
C GLY A 363 -1.94 -8.06 31.22
N MET A 364 -2.86 -8.84 30.63
CA MET A 364 -2.90 -9.04 29.18
C MET A 364 -4.19 -8.51 28.54
N GLY A 365 -4.05 -7.88 27.37
CA GLY A 365 -5.16 -7.45 26.51
C GLY A 365 -5.13 -8.22 25.18
N TYR A 366 -6.30 -8.40 24.56
CA TYR A 366 -6.36 -9.02 23.24
C TYR A 366 -5.93 -8.03 22.15
N ASN A 367 -5.19 -8.53 21.18
CA ASN A 367 -4.78 -7.78 20.01
C ASN A 367 -4.82 -8.64 18.75
N LEU A 368 -4.86 -7.96 17.61
CA LEU A 368 -4.53 -8.56 16.33
C LEU A 368 -3.07 -8.25 16.01
N TYR A 369 -2.31 -9.29 15.73
CA TYR A 369 -0.95 -9.23 15.21
C TYR A 369 -0.95 -9.74 13.78
N PHE A 370 -0.19 -9.10 12.90
CA PHE A 370 0.09 -9.70 11.59
C PHE A 370 1.54 -9.46 11.16
N SER A 371 2.00 -10.34 10.29
CA SER A 371 3.27 -10.25 9.56
C SER A 371 3.08 -10.82 8.15
N SER A 372 4.14 -10.85 7.35
CA SER A 372 4.13 -11.53 6.05
C SER A 372 3.84 -13.03 6.13
N SER A 373 3.90 -13.65 7.31
CA SER A 373 3.75 -15.11 7.45
C SER A 373 2.42 -15.53 8.05
N SER A 374 1.75 -14.67 8.80
CA SER A 374 0.53 -15.04 9.53
C SER A 374 -0.23 -13.84 10.09
N VAL A 375 -1.50 -14.09 10.42
CA VAL A 375 -2.31 -13.27 11.33
C VAL A 375 -2.51 -14.05 12.62
N TYR A 376 -2.33 -13.41 13.77
CA TYR A 376 -2.53 -13.98 15.09
C TYR A 376 -3.52 -13.12 15.88
N VAL A 377 -4.47 -13.77 16.55
CA VAL A 377 -5.33 -13.13 17.56
C VAL A 377 -5.11 -13.84 18.88
N GLY A 378 -4.79 -13.07 19.91
CA GLY A 378 -4.50 -13.58 21.25
C GLY A 378 -4.14 -12.46 22.20
N THR A 379 -3.67 -12.83 23.39
CA THR A 379 -3.40 -11.91 24.49
C THR A 379 -1.92 -11.51 24.54
N ASN A 380 -1.64 -10.24 24.84
CA ASN A 380 -0.29 -9.70 25.03
C ASN A 380 -0.27 -8.66 26.17
N PRO A 381 0.92 -8.34 26.74
CA PRO A 381 1.00 -7.42 27.87
C PRO A 381 0.44 -6.03 27.57
N ARG A 382 -0.41 -5.53 28.47
CA ARG A 382 -1.14 -4.25 28.31
C ARG A 382 -0.25 -3.01 28.31
N TYR A 383 0.95 -3.10 28.89
CA TYR A 383 1.91 -1.99 28.92
C TYR A 383 2.58 -1.72 27.56
N LEU A 384 2.34 -2.56 26.56
CA LEU A 384 2.87 -2.36 25.22
C LEU A 384 2.07 -1.27 24.48
N GLY A 385 2.77 -0.42 23.73
CA GLY A 385 2.15 0.63 22.94
C GLY A 385 1.74 0.12 21.57
N TYR A 386 0.50 -0.35 21.42
CA TYR A 386 -0.04 -0.80 20.12
C TYR A 386 -0.92 0.25 19.48
N ARG A 387 -1.14 0.10 18.18
CA ARG A 387 -2.00 0.98 17.41
C ARG A 387 -3.47 0.77 17.77
N VAL A 388 -4.20 1.87 17.83
CA VAL A 388 -5.68 1.87 17.84
C VAL A 388 -6.24 2.40 16.53
N GLU A 389 -5.40 3.09 15.74
CA GLU A 389 -5.68 3.54 14.38
C GLU A 389 -4.53 3.23 13.41
N PRO A 390 -4.75 3.13 12.09
CA PRO A 390 -6.06 3.05 11.45
C PRO A 390 -6.85 1.84 11.95
N SER A 391 -8.15 2.01 12.14
CA SER A 391 -9.04 0.98 12.70
C SER A 391 -9.65 0.09 11.61
N PHE A 392 -10.22 -1.03 12.07
CA PHE A 392 -10.98 -1.97 11.24
C PHE A 392 -12.24 -1.30 10.68
N LYS A 393 -12.58 -1.57 9.42
CA LYS A 393 -13.65 -0.88 8.68
C LYS A 393 -14.78 -1.80 8.24
#